data_AF-K8A1W7-F1
#
_entry.id   AF-K8A1W7-F1
#
_cell.length_a   1.000
_cell.length_b   1.000
_cell.length_c   1.000
_cell.angle_alpha   90.00
_cell.angle_beta   90.00
_cell.angle_gamma   90.00
#
_symmetry.space_group_name_H-M   'P 1'
#
loop_
_entity.id
_entity.type
_entity.pdbx_description
1 polymer ?
#
loop_
_entity_poly.entity_id
_entity_poly.type
_entity_poly.pdbx_seq_one_letter_code
_entity_poly.pdbx_strand_id
1 'polypeptide(L)'
;MKKLPISTLAGAMMGLFTTTGALAQTSTADQISRFTLNYAITDNHAAQHSINCAALGADWASCNNAVITLTNPGEAVTEKNWTIWFHSIRQILKVDNDQFKVTHVMGDLHKLEPTEKFTGFPANASVDIPIINEYWQLFITDVLPRWYVTAGDSAPKVIASTDTEDLTTFVSPLKDQWKRTPDDKNILMTARHGSIKTVMLKR
;
A
#
# COMPACT_ATOMS: atom_id res chain seq x y z
N MET A 1 -57.24 66.51 -10.56
CA MET A 1 -55.95 65.79 -10.41
C MET A 1 -55.34 66.15 -9.07
N LYS A 2 -54.65 65.20 -8.42
CA LYS A 2 -54.03 65.20 -7.08
C LYS A 2 -54.94 64.80 -5.92
N LYS A 3 -54.83 63.52 -5.53
CA LYS A 3 -55.20 62.99 -4.20
C LYS A 3 -53.95 62.89 -3.33
N LEU A 4 -54.14 63.12 -2.04
CA LEU A 4 -53.17 63.08 -0.93
C LEU A 4 -53.08 61.64 -0.34
N PRO A 5 -52.27 61.38 0.71
CA PRO A 5 -51.21 60.36 0.80
C PRO A 5 -51.66 59.10 1.59
N ILE A 6 -50.79 58.10 1.79
CA ILE A 6 -50.78 57.19 2.97
C ILE A 6 -49.52 56.31 2.99
N SER A 7 -49.11 56.04 4.22
CA SER A 7 -47.92 55.42 4.78
C SER A 7 -47.85 53.88 4.68
N THR A 8 -46.61 53.36 4.69
CA THR A 8 -46.08 52.08 5.29
C THR A 8 -46.80 50.75 5.06
N LEU A 9 -46.05 49.72 4.61
CA LEU A 9 -45.98 48.44 5.33
C LEU A 9 -44.69 47.67 4.99
N ALA A 10 -43.97 47.25 6.03
CA ALA A 10 -42.82 46.37 5.98
C ALA A 10 -43.23 44.93 5.64
N GLY A 11 -42.45 44.27 4.78
CA GLY A 11 -42.56 42.83 4.52
C GLY A 11 -41.17 42.19 4.66
N ALA A 12 -40.82 41.78 5.88
CA ALA A 12 -39.66 40.95 6.13
C ALA A 12 -39.96 39.52 5.69
N MET A 13 -39.47 39.12 4.51
CA MET A 13 -39.42 37.71 4.13
C MET A 13 -38.24 37.06 4.84
N MET A 14 -38.52 36.40 5.96
CA MET A 14 -37.59 35.50 6.63
C MET A 14 -37.47 34.24 5.76
N GLY A 15 -36.49 34.21 4.85
CA GLY A 15 -36.13 33.02 4.10
C GLY A 15 -35.54 31.97 5.04
N LEU A 16 -36.28 30.90 5.31
CA LEU A 16 -35.74 29.69 5.94
C LEU A 16 -34.73 29.05 5.00
N PHE A 17 -33.44 29.32 5.21
CA PHE A 17 -32.37 28.49 4.68
C PHE A 17 -32.38 27.17 5.48
N THR A 18 -33.07 26.16 4.97
CA THR A 18 -32.82 24.78 5.38
C THR A 18 -31.44 24.40 4.87
N THR A 19 -30.42 24.52 5.71
CA THR A 19 -29.12 23.91 5.47
C THR A 19 -29.29 22.41 5.54
N THR A 20 -29.67 21.78 4.42
CA THR A 20 -29.41 20.36 4.24
C THR A 20 -27.89 20.23 4.26
N GLY A 21 -27.33 19.82 5.39
CA GLY A 21 -25.93 19.44 5.49
C GLY A 21 -25.69 18.37 4.45
N ALA A 22 -25.01 18.71 3.37
CA ALA A 22 -24.51 17.73 2.42
C ALA A 22 -23.59 16.81 3.23
N LEU A 23 -23.98 15.55 3.40
CA LEU A 23 -23.07 14.53 3.90
C LEU A 23 -21.88 14.55 2.94
N ALA A 24 -20.70 14.96 3.43
CA ALA A 24 -19.49 14.93 2.64
C ALA A 24 -19.25 13.47 2.23
N GLN A 25 -19.51 13.14 0.97
CA GLN A 25 -19.27 11.81 0.45
C GLN A 25 -17.77 11.54 0.54
N THR A 26 -17.40 10.52 1.32
CA THR A 26 -16.00 10.18 1.57
C THR A 26 -15.37 9.74 0.25
N SER A 27 -14.31 10.44 -0.18
CA SER A 27 -13.65 10.17 -1.47
C SER A 27 -13.06 8.75 -1.51
N THR A 28 -12.86 8.18 -2.69
CA THR A 28 -12.18 6.88 -2.83
C THR A 28 -10.78 6.89 -2.22
N ALA A 29 -10.05 8.02 -2.33
CA ALA A 29 -8.75 8.18 -1.68
C ALA A 29 -8.88 8.15 -0.15
N ASP A 30 -9.91 8.78 0.41
CA ASP A 30 -10.19 8.76 1.86
C ASP A 30 -10.56 7.36 2.35
N GLN A 31 -11.23 6.56 1.52
CA GLN A 31 -11.55 5.18 1.86
C GLN A 31 -10.30 4.31 1.87
N ILE A 32 -9.53 4.33 0.77
CA ILE A 32 -8.30 3.53 0.62
C ILE A 32 -7.21 3.96 1.62
N SER A 33 -7.09 5.25 1.95
CA SER A 33 -6.09 5.73 2.92
C SER A 33 -6.28 5.17 4.33
N ARG A 34 -7.47 4.61 4.63
CA ARG A 34 -7.76 3.95 5.91
C ARG A 34 -7.49 2.45 5.90
N PHE A 35 -7.09 1.88 4.76
CA PHE A 35 -6.79 0.46 4.69
C PHE A 35 -5.60 0.08 5.58
N THR A 36 -5.63 -1.15 6.07
CA THR A 36 -4.44 -1.76 6.67
C THR A 36 -3.65 -2.43 5.57
N LEU A 37 -2.37 -2.09 5.45
CA LEU A 37 -1.44 -2.76 4.56
C LEU A 37 -0.58 -3.75 5.37
N ASN A 38 -0.41 -4.96 4.86
CA ASN A 38 0.62 -5.88 5.30
C ASN A 38 1.47 -6.32 4.10
N TYR A 39 2.79 -6.25 4.22
CA TYR A 39 3.75 -6.76 3.25
C TYR A 39 4.47 -7.96 3.83
N ALA A 40 4.39 -9.11 3.16
CA ALA A 40 5.04 -10.33 3.59
C ALA A 40 5.99 -10.84 2.52
N ILE A 41 7.29 -10.93 2.83
CA ILE A 41 8.27 -11.61 1.99
C ILE A 41 8.11 -13.10 2.22
N THR A 42 7.68 -13.83 1.19
CA THR A 42 7.33 -15.25 1.32
C THR A 42 8.47 -16.16 0.92
N ASP A 43 9.26 -15.78 -0.09
CA ASP A 43 10.37 -16.58 -0.61
C ASP A 43 11.45 -15.71 -1.24
N ASN A 44 12.67 -15.70 -0.67
CA ASN A 44 13.81 -14.96 -1.24
C ASN A 44 14.61 -15.73 -2.29
N HIS A 45 14.26 -16.99 -2.55
CA HIS A 45 14.95 -17.88 -3.50
C HIS A 45 13.98 -18.39 -4.57
N ALA A 46 13.06 -17.55 -5.05
CA ALA A 46 11.96 -17.99 -5.92
C ALA A 46 12.43 -18.72 -7.21
N ALA A 47 13.62 -18.35 -7.72
CA ALA A 47 14.29 -19.04 -8.83
C ALA A 47 14.50 -20.54 -8.60
N GLN A 48 14.68 -20.94 -7.34
CA GLN A 48 14.91 -22.33 -6.92
C GLN A 48 13.61 -23.06 -6.62
N HIS A 49 12.50 -22.33 -6.53
CA HIS A 49 11.17 -22.84 -6.21
C HIS A 49 10.18 -22.64 -7.36
N SER A 50 10.62 -22.91 -8.59
CA SER A 50 9.81 -22.97 -9.82
C SER A 50 9.49 -21.65 -10.52
N ILE A 51 9.95 -20.51 -10.01
CA ILE A 51 9.80 -19.24 -10.73
C ILE A 51 10.93 -19.11 -11.77
N ASN A 52 10.57 -18.98 -13.04
CA ASN A 52 11.54 -18.68 -14.09
C ASN A 52 11.87 -17.17 -14.09
N CYS A 53 12.69 -16.73 -13.13
CA CYS A 53 13.08 -15.33 -12.97
C CYS A 53 13.78 -14.77 -14.22
N ALA A 54 14.54 -15.60 -14.97
CA ALA A 54 15.19 -15.19 -16.22
C ALA A 54 14.17 -14.75 -17.28
N ALA A 55 13.06 -15.49 -17.42
CA ALA A 55 11.98 -15.13 -18.35
C ALA A 55 11.23 -13.86 -17.93
N LEU A 56 11.30 -13.49 -16.64
CA LEU A 56 10.77 -12.23 -16.11
C LEU A 56 11.73 -11.06 -16.26
N GLY A 57 12.92 -11.27 -16.86
CA GLY A 57 13.92 -10.23 -17.06
C GLY A 57 14.74 -9.89 -15.81
N ALA A 58 14.70 -10.74 -14.77
CA ALA A 58 15.46 -10.53 -13.55
C ALA A 58 16.97 -10.69 -13.80
N ASP A 59 17.76 -9.73 -13.32
CA ASP A 59 19.22 -9.85 -13.38
C ASP A 59 19.70 -11.12 -12.65
N TRP A 60 20.68 -11.79 -13.25
CA TRP A 60 21.19 -13.08 -12.80
C TRP A 60 20.12 -14.13 -12.49
N ALA A 61 18.96 -14.05 -13.16
CA ALA A 61 17.80 -14.91 -12.91
C ALA A 61 17.43 -14.97 -11.41
N SER A 62 17.60 -13.87 -10.69
CA SER A 62 17.37 -13.79 -9.24
C SER A 62 16.11 -12.99 -8.95
N CYS A 63 15.12 -13.61 -8.32
CA CYS A 63 13.88 -12.95 -7.92
C CYS A 63 13.33 -13.53 -6.60
N ASN A 64 12.45 -12.78 -5.96
CA ASN A 64 11.76 -13.15 -4.72
C ASN A 64 10.26 -12.99 -4.86
N ASN A 65 9.51 -13.72 -4.03
CA ASN A 65 8.08 -13.59 -3.89
C ASN A 65 7.73 -12.80 -2.63
N ALA A 66 6.76 -11.91 -2.77
CA ALA A 66 6.11 -11.25 -1.64
C ALA A 66 4.59 -11.19 -1.86
N VAL A 67 3.85 -10.88 -0.79
CA VAL A 67 2.41 -10.65 -0.83
C VAL A 67 2.12 -9.29 -0.21
N ILE A 68 1.43 -8.44 -0.97
CA ILE A 68 0.80 -7.23 -0.45
C ILE A 68 -0.64 -7.59 -0.09
N THR A 69 -1.01 -7.46 1.18
CA THR A 69 -2.38 -7.63 1.66
C THR A 69 -2.96 -6.27 2.00
N LEU A 70 -4.10 -5.93 1.40
CA LEU A 70 -4.86 -4.72 1.71
C LEU A 70 -6.16 -5.11 2.40
N THR A 71 -6.34 -4.69 3.65
CA THR A 71 -7.56 -4.90 4.43
C THR A 71 -8.40 -3.64 4.43
N ASN A 72 -9.62 -3.74 3.88
CA ASN A 72 -10.61 -2.68 3.90
C ASN A 72 -11.44 -2.73 5.20
N PRO A 73 -11.35 -1.72 6.09
CA PRO A 73 -12.09 -1.72 7.36
C PRO A 73 -13.51 -1.15 7.25
N GLY A 74 -13.96 -0.77 6.06
CA GLY A 74 -15.21 -0.05 5.84
C GLY A 74 -16.10 -0.67 4.77
N GLU A 75 -16.88 0.19 4.12
CA GLU A 75 -17.73 -0.19 2.98
C GLU A 75 -16.90 -0.63 1.77
N ALA A 76 -17.52 -1.38 0.86
CA ALA A 76 -16.83 -1.89 -0.33
C ALA A 76 -16.39 -0.74 -1.24
N VAL A 77 -15.15 -0.82 -1.76
CA VAL A 77 -14.61 0.14 -2.72
C VAL A 77 -14.61 -0.51 -4.11
N THR A 78 -15.52 -0.11 -4.98
CA THR A 78 -15.67 -0.67 -6.34
C THR A 78 -15.16 0.25 -7.45
N GLU A 79 -14.86 1.51 -7.11
CA GLU A 79 -14.29 2.49 -8.04
C GLU A 79 -12.95 2.02 -8.61
N LYS A 80 -12.69 2.36 -9.88
CA LYS A 80 -11.43 2.04 -10.58
C LYS A 80 -10.49 3.22 -10.75
N ASN A 81 -10.99 4.44 -10.55
CA ASN A 81 -10.20 5.65 -10.74
C ASN A 81 -9.36 5.97 -9.49
N TRP A 82 -8.46 5.06 -9.13
CA TRP A 82 -7.50 5.24 -8.05
C TRP A 82 -6.14 4.66 -8.41
N THR A 83 -5.11 5.15 -7.73
CA THR A 83 -3.73 4.68 -7.84
C THR A 83 -3.11 4.68 -6.46
N ILE A 84 -2.54 3.55 -6.05
CA ILE A 84 -1.69 3.46 -4.86
C ILE A 84 -0.23 3.57 -5.32
N TRP A 85 0.47 4.57 -4.81
CA TRP A 85 1.86 4.83 -5.08
C TRP A 85 2.72 4.32 -3.94
N PHE A 86 3.86 3.75 -4.28
CA PHE A 86 4.78 3.21 -3.28
C PHE A 86 6.22 3.20 -3.77
N HIS A 87 7.13 3.20 -2.80
CA HIS A 87 8.56 3.09 -3.06
C HIS A 87 9.00 1.64 -2.88
N SER A 88 9.80 1.15 -3.82
CA SER A 88 10.44 -0.16 -3.75
C SER A 88 11.86 -0.06 -4.28
N ILE A 89 12.82 -0.56 -3.49
CA ILE A 89 14.21 -0.68 -3.92
C ILE A 89 14.40 -1.80 -4.97
N ARG A 90 13.35 -2.60 -5.23
CA ARG A 90 13.32 -3.67 -6.23
C ARG A 90 12.29 -3.39 -7.31
N GLN A 91 12.62 -3.75 -8.55
CA GLN A 91 11.65 -3.76 -9.63
C GLN A 91 10.59 -4.83 -9.37
N ILE A 92 9.32 -4.49 -9.63
CA ILE A 92 8.22 -5.45 -9.58
C ILE A 92 8.08 -6.08 -10.95
N LEU A 93 8.49 -7.35 -11.06
CA LEU A 93 8.57 -8.07 -12.34
C LEU A 93 7.23 -8.68 -12.75
N LYS A 94 6.40 -9.05 -11.76
CA LYS A 94 5.09 -9.64 -12.01
C LYS A 94 4.13 -9.39 -10.85
N VAL A 95 2.85 -9.27 -11.18
CA VAL A 95 1.73 -9.28 -10.22
C VAL A 95 0.89 -10.52 -10.52
N ASP A 96 0.76 -11.42 -9.54
CA ASP A 96 0.01 -12.67 -9.62
C ASP A 96 -1.43 -12.50 -9.09
N ASN A 97 -2.07 -11.41 -9.48
CA ASN A 97 -3.48 -11.14 -9.31
C ASN A 97 -3.94 -10.25 -10.47
N ASP A 98 -4.79 -10.79 -11.36
CA ASP A 98 -5.12 -10.14 -12.63
C ASP A 98 -6.09 -8.95 -12.48
N GLN A 99 -6.60 -8.69 -11.27
CA GLN A 99 -7.34 -7.48 -10.92
C GLN A 99 -6.43 -6.27 -10.76
N PHE A 100 -5.11 -6.47 -10.65
CA PHE A 100 -4.15 -5.42 -10.38
C PHE A 100 -3.00 -5.44 -11.37
N LYS A 101 -2.37 -4.27 -11.51
CA LYS A 101 -1.10 -4.13 -12.21
C LYS A 101 -0.19 -3.21 -11.41
N VAL A 102 1.11 -3.48 -11.46
CA VAL A 102 2.13 -2.56 -10.96
C VAL A 102 2.95 -2.04 -12.15
N THR A 103 3.24 -0.75 -12.15
CA THR A 103 4.08 -0.10 -13.15
C THR A 103 5.18 0.70 -12.46
N HIS A 104 6.43 0.51 -12.89
CA HIS A 104 7.55 1.36 -12.50
C HIS A 104 7.42 2.74 -13.13
N VAL A 105 7.74 3.79 -12.36
CA VAL A 105 7.62 5.19 -12.80
C VAL A 105 9.00 5.79 -13.02
N MET A 106 9.76 5.94 -11.93
CA MET A 106 11.12 6.48 -11.93
C MET A 106 11.78 6.17 -10.59
N GLY A 107 13.08 5.88 -10.60
CA GLY A 107 13.81 5.62 -9.36
C GLY A 107 13.22 4.40 -8.64
N ASP A 108 12.82 4.58 -7.38
CA ASP A 108 12.12 3.57 -6.58
C ASP A 108 10.59 3.66 -6.66
N LEU A 109 10.03 4.68 -7.34
CA LEU A 109 8.60 4.93 -7.37
C LEU A 109 7.88 3.98 -8.31
N HIS A 110 6.85 3.33 -7.77
CA HIS A 110 5.94 2.44 -8.47
C HIS A 110 4.49 2.87 -8.23
N LYS A 111 3.60 2.42 -9.12
CA LYS A 111 2.16 2.57 -8.97
C LYS A 111 1.43 1.24 -9.11
N LEU A 112 0.54 0.96 -8.16
CA LEU A 112 -0.43 -0.12 -8.15
C LEU A 112 -1.78 0.44 -8.59
N GLU A 113 -2.34 -0.14 -9.65
CA GLU A 113 -3.60 0.30 -10.27
C GLU A 113 -4.54 -0.90 -10.47
N PRO A 114 -5.87 -0.68 -10.43
CA PRO A 114 -6.83 -1.70 -10.82
C PRO A 114 -6.77 -1.94 -12.34
N THR A 115 -7.08 -3.16 -12.76
CA THR A 115 -7.28 -3.51 -14.17
C THR A 115 -8.78 -3.49 -14.51
N GLU A 116 -9.10 -3.81 -15.76
CA GLU A 116 -10.48 -4.04 -16.18
C GLU A 116 -11.17 -5.16 -15.39
N LYS A 117 -10.40 -6.14 -14.87
CA LYS A 117 -10.91 -7.27 -14.10
C LYS A 117 -11.15 -6.96 -12.62
N PHE A 118 -10.76 -5.78 -12.15
CA PHE A 118 -10.98 -5.38 -10.75
C PHE A 118 -12.47 -5.39 -10.40
N THR A 119 -12.82 -6.14 -9.34
CA THR A 119 -14.19 -6.26 -8.84
C THR A 119 -14.45 -5.48 -7.54
N GLY A 120 -13.43 -4.79 -7.03
CA GLY A 120 -13.52 -4.02 -5.80
C GLY A 120 -12.73 -4.63 -4.63
N PHE A 121 -12.48 -3.80 -3.63
CA PHE A 121 -12.11 -4.25 -2.29
C PHE A 121 -13.38 -4.51 -1.49
N PRO A 122 -13.71 -5.76 -1.11
CA PRO A 122 -14.94 -6.04 -0.39
C PRO A 122 -14.98 -5.37 0.99
N ALA A 123 -16.18 -5.11 1.49
CA ALA A 123 -16.35 -4.51 2.82
C ALA A 123 -15.80 -5.44 3.91
N ASN A 124 -15.05 -4.89 4.86
CA ASN A 124 -14.48 -5.63 6.01
C ASN A 124 -13.66 -6.88 5.63
N ALA A 125 -12.96 -6.84 4.50
CA ALA A 125 -12.23 -7.97 3.95
C ALA A 125 -10.80 -7.60 3.53
N SER A 126 -9.97 -8.63 3.41
CA SER A 126 -8.60 -8.53 2.89
C SER A 126 -8.54 -8.99 1.44
N VAL A 127 -7.70 -8.33 0.65
CA VAL A 127 -7.34 -8.74 -0.71
C VAL A 127 -5.83 -8.94 -0.76
N ASP A 128 -5.42 -10.12 -1.20
CA ASP A 128 -4.01 -10.47 -1.40
C ASP A 128 -3.59 -10.18 -2.85
N ILE A 129 -2.42 -9.58 -2.98
CA ILE A 129 -1.78 -9.23 -4.24
C ILE A 129 -0.37 -9.84 -4.20
N PRO A 130 -0.21 -11.11 -4.61
CA PRO A 130 1.11 -11.72 -4.70
C PRO A 130 1.91 -11.05 -5.82
N ILE A 131 3.19 -10.81 -5.56
CA ILE A 131 4.11 -10.13 -6.48
C ILE A 131 5.44 -10.89 -6.55
N ILE A 132 6.10 -10.75 -7.69
CA ILE A 132 7.47 -11.21 -7.91
C ILE A 132 8.35 -9.99 -8.08
N ASN A 133 9.34 -9.84 -7.20
CA ASN A 133 10.29 -8.75 -7.20
C ASN A 133 11.65 -9.23 -7.70
N GLU A 134 12.42 -8.33 -8.31
CA GLU A 134 13.80 -8.61 -8.67
C GLU A 134 14.68 -8.80 -7.42
N TYR A 135 15.70 -9.67 -7.53
CA TYR A 135 16.64 -10.05 -6.47
C TYR A 135 15.96 -10.64 -5.23
N TRP A 136 16.27 -10.09 -4.05
CA TRP A 136 15.87 -10.55 -2.73
C TRP A 136 15.63 -9.35 -1.82
N GLN A 137 14.85 -9.55 -0.76
CA GLN A 137 14.60 -8.61 0.33
C GLN A 137 14.94 -9.32 1.66
N LEU A 138 16.17 -9.16 2.15
CA LEU A 138 16.70 -9.97 3.27
C LEU A 138 16.43 -9.33 4.64
N PHE A 139 16.00 -8.08 4.65
CA PHE A 139 15.67 -7.32 5.85
C PHE A 139 14.30 -6.67 5.67
N ILE A 140 13.54 -6.52 6.75
CA ILE A 140 12.25 -5.81 6.69
C ILE A 140 12.42 -4.34 6.25
N THR A 141 13.62 -3.77 6.42
CA THR A 141 14.00 -2.44 5.95
C THR A 141 14.06 -2.30 4.43
N ASP A 142 14.02 -3.41 3.69
CA ASP A 142 13.91 -3.38 2.23
C ASP A 142 12.49 -3.04 1.75
N VAL A 143 11.52 -2.93 2.67
CA VAL A 143 10.14 -2.49 2.42
C VAL A 143 9.97 -1.08 2.95
N LEU A 144 9.67 -0.13 2.07
CA LEU A 144 9.62 1.29 2.41
C LEU A 144 8.20 1.73 2.86
N PRO A 145 8.10 2.59 3.88
CA PRO A 145 6.83 3.07 4.43
C PRO A 145 6.19 4.15 3.53
N ARG A 146 5.06 4.69 4.00
CA ARG A 146 4.34 5.85 3.43
C ARG A 146 3.81 5.64 2.01
N TRP A 147 3.13 4.52 1.82
CA TRP A 147 2.35 4.28 0.61
C TRP A 147 1.21 5.29 0.58
N TYR A 148 0.87 5.85 -0.58
CA TYR A 148 -0.16 6.88 -0.67
C TYR A 148 -1.10 6.65 -1.85
N VAL A 149 -2.34 7.12 -1.74
CA VAL A 149 -3.37 6.96 -2.76
C VAL A 149 -3.75 8.29 -3.38
N THR A 150 -3.99 8.27 -4.68
CA THR A 150 -4.67 9.34 -5.43
C THR A 150 -5.92 8.77 -6.09
N ALA A 151 -7.02 9.52 -6.13
CA ALA A 151 -8.24 9.10 -6.82
C ALA A 151 -8.99 10.29 -7.43
N GLY A 152 -9.18 10.30 -8.76
CA GLY A 152 -9.71 11.47 -9.47
C GLY A 152 -8.97 12.75 -9.10
N ASP A 153 -9.71 13.81 -8.80
CA ASP A 153 -9.16 15.13 -8.44
C ASP A 153 -8.90 15.30 -6.92
N SER A 154 -8.99 14.22 -6.14
CA SER A 154 -8.69 14.28 -4.70
C SER A 154 -7.20 14.49 -4.44
N ALA A 155 -6.89 15.24 -3.38
CA ALA A 155 -5.52 15.38 -2.91
C ALA A 155 -4.95 14.01 -2.49
N PRO A 156 -3.65 13.73 -2.75
CA PRO A 156 -3.01 12.49 -2.31
C PRO A 156 -3.12 12.29 -0.80
N LYS A 157 -3.35 11.05 -0.36
CA LYS A 157 -3.41 10.69 1.07
C LYS A 157 -2.55 9.48 1.37
N VAL A 158 -1.71 9.56 2.40
CA VAL A 158 -0.92 8.43 2.89
C VAL A 158 -1.84 7.37 3.49
N ILE A 159 -1.59 6.10 3.19
CA ILE A 159 -2.25 4.96 3.82
C ILE A 159 -1.76 4.90 5.26
N ALA A 160 -2.66 5.17 6.20
CA ALA A 160 -2.33 5.47 7.59
C ALA A 160 -1.53 4.37 8.28
N SER A 161 -1.78 3.09 7.95
CA SER A 161 -1.04 1.94 8.51
C SER A 161 0.45 1.90 8.13
N THR A 162 0.85 2.65 7.10
CA THR A 162 2.23 2.74 6.62
C THR A 162 2.91 4.07 6.96
N ASP A 163 2.22 5.02 7.59
CA ASP A 163 2.80 6.32 7.97
C ASP A 163 3.58 6.23 9.28
N THR A 164 4.70 5.52 9.23
CA THR A 164 5.47 5.16 10.41
C THR A 164 6.91 4.79 10.04
N GLU A 165 7.81 4.91 11.01
CA GLU A 165 9.17 4.36 10.92
C GLU A 165 9.27 2.96 11.58
N ASP A 166 8.24 2.55 12.34
CA ASP A 166 8.16 1.19 12.88
C ASP A 166 7.62 0.24 11.82
N LEU A 167 8.53 -0.38 11.07
CA LEU A 167 8.19 -1.29 9.97
C LEU A 167 7.40 -2.51 10.42
N THR A 168 7.45 -2.88 11.70
CA THR A 168 6.75 -4.08 12.20
C THR A 168 5.23 -3.92 12.22
N THR A 169 4.71 -2.70 12.06
CA THR A 169 3.27 -2.45 11.98
C THR A 169 2.65 -2.85 10.65
N PHE A 170 3.46 -2.94 9.58
CA PHE A 170 2.97 -3.24 8.23
C PHE A 170 3.85 -4.23 7.45
N VAL A 171 4.99 -4.65 7.98
CA VAL A 171 5.85 -5.68 7.37
C VAL A 171 5.87 -6.91 8.27
N SER A 172 5.47 -8.05 7.71
CA SER A 172 5.51 -9.32 8.42
C SER A 172 6.95 -9.70 8.81
N PRO A 173 7.17 -10.28 10.00
CA PRO A 173 8.50 -10.66 10.43
C PRO A 173 9.09 -11.74 9.53
N LEU A 174 10.38 -11.58 9.19
CA LEU A 174 11.14 -12.61 8.49
C LEU A 174 11.37 -13.80 9.42
N LYS A 175 11.14 -15.01 8.91
CA LYS A 175 11.42 -16.27 9.59
C LYS A 175 12.71 -16.86 9.03
N ASP A 176 12.60 -17.70 8.00
CA ASP A 176 13.72 -18.38 7.35
C ASP A 176 14.20 -17.63 6.08
N GLN A 177 13.53 -16.52 5.75
CA GLN A 177 13.78 -15.73 4.54
C GLN A 177 15.07 -14.88 4.59
N TRP A 178 15.85 -14.88 5.67
CA TRP A 178 17.02 -13.99 5.82
C TRP A 178 18.25 -14.39 5.00
N LYS A 179 18.28 -15.61 4.45
CA LYS A 179 19.40 -16.09 3.62
C LYS A 179 19.31 -15.53 2.21
N ARG A 180 20.45 -15.19 1.60
CA ARG A 180 20.51 -14.80 0.18
C ARG A 180 20.41 -15.97 -0.79
N THR A 181 20.98 -17.11 -0.40
CA THR A 181 20.98 -18.38 -1.15
C THR A 181 20.89 -19.55 -0.17
N PRO A 182 20.53 -20.78 -0.58
CA PRO A 182 20.55 -21.95 0.30
C PRO A 182 21.91 -22.19 0.95
N ASP A 183 22.97 -21.96 0.18
CA ASP A 183 24.36 -22.13 0.60
C ASP A 183 24.93 -20.95 1.39
N ASP A 184 24.12 -19.93 1.69
CA ASP A 184 24.54 -18.77 2.47
C ASP A 184 25.08 -19.21 3.84
N LYS A 185 26.33 -18.81 4.13
CA LYS A 185 27.08 -19.15 5.36
C LYS A 185 27.01 -18.06 6.41
N ASN A 186 26.27 -16.98 6.17
CA ASN A 186 26.01 -15.98 7.20
C ASN A 186 25.29 -16.60 8.39
N ILE A 187 25.61 -16.11 9.58
CA ILE A 187 25.00 -16.55 10.83
C ILE A 187 23.99 -15.49 11.24
N LEU A 188 22.71 -15.87 11.34
CA LEU A 188 21.68 -14.99 11.87
C LEU A 188 22.01 -14.62 13.32
N MET A 189 22.18 -13.33 13.56
CA MET A 189 22.46 -12.82 14.90
C MET A 189 21.18 -12.86 15.73
N THR A 190 21.18 -13.73 16.73
CA THR A 190 20.13 -13.84 17.77
C THR A 190 20.76 -13.65 19.15
N ALA A 191 19.96 -13.51 20.20
CA ALA A 191 20.47 -13.42 21.58
C ALA A 191 21.43 -14.58 21.94
N ARG A 192 21.16 -15.79 21.42
CA ARG A 192 22.01 -16.98 21.58
C ARG A 192 23.38 -16.80 20.91
N HIS A 193 23.43 -16.32 19.67
CA HIS A 193 24.68 -16.16 18.93
C HIS A 193 25.47 -14.89 19.32
N GLY A 194 24.78 -13.80 19.67
CA GLY A 194 25.40 -12.56 20.12
C GLY A 194 26.23 -12.74 21.40
N SER A 195 25.75 -13.59 22.31
CA SER A 195 26.48 -13.95 23.53
C SER A 195 27.80 -14.68 23.20
N ILE A 196 27.80 -15.60 22.23
CA ILE A 196 29.00 -16.36 21.83
C ILE A 196 30.05 -15.43 21.21
N LYS A 197 29.65 -14.55 20.29
CA LYS A 197 30.56 -13.63 19.61
C LYS A 197 31.16 -12.59 20.56
N THR A 198 30.36 -12.11 21.52
CA THR A 198 30.81 -11.15 22.55
C THR A 198 31.76 -11.80 23.57
N VAL A 199 31.54 -13.08 23.91
CA VAL A 199 32.44 -13.83 24.81
C VAL A 199 33.80 -14.10 24.15
N MET A 200 33.87 -14.31 22.84
CA MET A 200 35.14 -14.43 22.13
C MET A 200 35.95 -13.12 22.07
N LEU A 201 35.30 -11.96 22.10
CA LEU A 201 35.98 -10.64 22.12
C LEU A 201 36.47 -10.24 23.53
N LYS A 202 36.07 -10.96 24.58
CA LYS A 202 36.50 -10.73 25.96
C LYS A 202 37.65 -11.68 26.39
N ARG A 203 38.31 -12.35 25.46
CA ARG A 203 39.49 -13.21 25.72
C ARG A 203 40.74 -12.63 25.10
#